data_AF-A0A9K3HFZ9-F1
#
_entry.id   AF-A0A9K3HFZ9-F1
#
_cell.length_a   1.000
_cell.length_b   1.000
_cell.length_c   1.000
_cell.angle_alpha   90.00
_cell.angle_beta   90.00
_cell.angle_gamma   90.00
#
_symmetry.space_group_name_H-M   'P 1'
#
loop_
_entity.id
_entity.type
_entity.pdbx_description
1 polymer ?
#
loop_
_entity_poly.entity_id
_entity_poly.type
_entity_poly.pdbx_seq_one_letter_code
_entity_poly.pdbx_strand_id
1 'polypeptide(L)'
;MSKEVMARFLNKRKAVEIESSSDFVVDVNNLPSDPHDRKAIASYNVNQRDDVIRVYLLRGPCQPTGIKYPQSTFQCKELRKFKKEWYDRKEYKGWLEYSIKSERVFCLCCYLFRSEFGDHRDTFLLNGYNNWKKST
;
A
#
# COMPACT_ATOMS: atom_id res chain seq x y z
N MET A 1 16.38 13.65 -50.28
CA MET A 1 15.41 12.87 -49.49
C MET A 1 14.02 13.40 -49.77
N SER A 2 13.10 12.55 -50.25
CA SER A 2 11.79 13.00 -50.75
C SER A 2 10.85 13.44 -49.61
N LYS A 3 10.10 14.53 -49.82
CA LYS A 3 9.11 15.09 -48.88
C LYS A 3 8.07 14.05 -48.44
N GLU A 4 7.84 13.06 -49.29
CA GLU A 4 6.88 11.96 -49.12
C GLU A 4 7.34 10.92 -48.09
N VAL A 5 8.65 10.71 -47.95
CA VAL A 5 9.23 9.84 -46.92
C VAL A 5 9.04 10.48 -45.55
N MET A 6 9.33 11.78 -45.42
CA MET A 6 9.09 12.52 -44.17
C MET A 6 7.61 12.58 -43.81
N ALA A 7 6.72 12.73 -44.79
CA ALA A 7 5.28 12.67 -44.58
C ALA A 7 4.84 11.30 -44.03
N ARG A 8 5.41 10.18 -44.51
CA ARG A 8 5.17 8.84 -43.96
C ARG A 8 5.67 8.68 -42.52
N PHE A 9 6.84 9.24 -42.18
CA PHE A 9 7.37 9.24 -40.81
C PHE A 9 6.52 10.10 -39.87
N LEU A 10 6.02 11.24 -40.32
CA LEU A 10 5.15 12.13 -39.54
C LEU A 10 3.73 11.55 -39.38
N ASN A 11 3.19 10.89 -40.42
CA ASN A 11 1.87 10.25 -40.34
C ASN A 11 1.88 8.98 -39.46
N LYS A 12 3.04 8.31 -39.35
CA LYS A 12 3.25 7.22 -38.38
C LYS A 12 3.30 7.72 -36.93
N ARG A 13 3.63 8.99 -36.69
CA ARG A 13 3.47 9.64 -35.36
C ARG A 13 2.01 10.05 -35.13
N LYS A 14 1.32 10.54 -36.16
CA LYS A 14 -0.07 11.03 -36.06
C LYS A 14 -1.12 9.91 -35.88
N ALA A 15 -0.80 8.67 -36.29
CA ALA A 15 -1.64 7.49 -36.07
C ALA A 15 -1.35 6.73 -34.75
N VAL A 16 -0.42 7.22 -33.92
CA VAL A 16 -0.10 6.67 -32.58
C VAL A 16 -0.62 7.59 -31.46
N GLU A 17 -1.49 8.56 -31.78
CA GLU A 17 -2.11 9.47 -30.80
C GLU A 17 -3.54 9.07 -30.38
N ILE A 18 -3.98 7.83 -30.67
CA ILE A 18 -5.25 7.31 -30.16
C ILE A 18 -5.05 5.88 -29.63
N GLU A 19 -4.24 5.79 -28.58
CA GLU A 19 -4.42 4.95 -27.38
C GLU A 19 -3.28 5.32 -26.42
N SER A 20 -3.17 6.61 -26.11
CA SER A 20 -2.40 7.04 -24.95
C SER A 20 -3.18 6.61 -23.72
N SER A 21 -2.88 5.37 -23.31
CA SER A 21 -3.04 4.84 -21.97
C SER A 21 -2.78 5.96 -20.98
N SER A 22 -3.87 6.60 -20.56
CA SER A 22 -3.99 7.42 -19.38
C SER A 22 -2.66 7.59 -18.65
N ASP A 23 -1.98 8.70 -18.91
CA ASP A 23 -1.18 9.34 -17.87
C ASP A 23 -2.18 9.78 -16.77
N PHE A 24 -2.77 8.80 -16.08
CA PHE A 24 -3.55 9.02 -14.88
C PHE A 24 -2.53 9.49 -13.87
N VAL A 25 -2.30 10.79 -13.80
CA VAL A 25 -1.73 11.42 -12.61
C VAL A 25 -2.46 10.80 -11.43
N VAL A 26 -1.78 9.96 -10.66
CA VAL A 26 -2.33 9.42 -9.42
C VAL A 26 -2.64 10.65 -8.59
N ASP A 27 -3.92 10.91 -8.33
CA ASP A 27 -4.29 11.98 -7.42
C ASP A 27 -3.77 11.57 -6.05
N VAL A 28 -2.60 12.10 -5.72
CA VAL A 28 -1.86 11.75 -4.51
C VAL A 28 -2.67 12.12 -3.25
N ASN A 29 -3.65 13.02 -3.40
CA ASN A 29 -4.60 13.36 -2.34
C ASN A 29 -5.65 12.27 -2.11
N ASN A 30 -6.01 11.51 -3.14
CA ASN A 30 -7.04 10.47 -3.11
C ASN A 30 -6.47 9.06 -2.85
N LEU A 31 -5.26 8.96 -2.32
CA LEU A 31 -4.67 7.68 -1.91
C LEU A 31 -5.36 7.16 -0.63
N PRO A 32 -5.72 5.86 -0.57
CA PRO A 32 -6.42 5.27 0.56
C PRO A 32 -5.57 5.29 1.84
N SER A 33 -6.15 5.76 2.94
CA SER A 33 -5.47 5.78 4.23
C SER A 33 -5.40 4.39 4.90
N ASP A 34 -6.48 3.61 4.82
CA ASP A 34 -6.53 2.27 5.43
C ASP A 34 -5.61 1.31 4.65
N PRO A 35 -4.70 0.59 5.33
CA PRO A 35 -3.74 -0.28 4.67
C PRO A 35 -4.40 -1.43 3.88
N HIS A 36 -5.61 -1.84 4.26
CA HIS A 36 -6.33 -2.92 3.56
C HIS A 36 -6.78 -2.53 2.14
N ASP A 37 -7.02 -1.23 1.89
CA ASP A 37 -7.45 -0.75 0.58
C ASP A 37 -6.28 -0.37 -0.34
N ARG A 38 -5.04 -0.43 0.15
CA ARG A 38 -3.87 -0.02 -0.63
C ARG A 38 -3.54 -1.05 -1.68
N LYS A 39 -3.52 -0.64 -2.96
CA LYS A 39 -2.92 -1.46 -4.01
C LYS A 39 -1.40 -1.53 -3.84
N ALA A 40 -0.81 -2.63 -4.29
CA ALA A 40 0.64 -2.85 -4.21
C ALA A 40 1.40 -1.74 -4.95
N ILE A 41 2.54 -1.29 -4.41
CA ILE A 41 3.38 -0.25 -5.04
C ILE A 41 3.77 -0.63 -6.48
N ALA A 42 4.04 -1.91 -6.75
CA ALA A 42 4.35 -2.41 -8.08
C ALA A 42 3.22 -2.21 -9.13
N SER A 43 1.96 -2.06 -8.68
CA SER A 43 0.81 -1.82 -9.56
C SER A 43 0.67 -0.37 -10.04
N TYR A 44 1.47 0.55 -9.52
CA TYR A 44 1.55 1.93 -10.02
C TYR A 44 2.57 2.01 -11.16
N ASN A 45 2.38 2.99 -12.05
CA ASN A 45 3.35 3.33 -13.10
C ASN A 45 4.71 3.65 -12.45
N VAL A 46 5.81 3.20 -13.07
CA VAL A 46 7.18 3.38 -12.55
C VAL A 46 7.47 4.84 -12.18
N ASN A 47 6.98 5.79 -12.98
CA ASN A 47 7.19 7.22 -12.77
C ASN A 47 6.43 7.80 -11.57
N GLN A 48 5.47 7.06 -10.99
CA GLN A 48 4.59 7.53 -9.91
C GLN A 48 4.83 6.82 -8.58
N ARG A 49 5.55 5.68 -8.60
CA ARG A 49 5.80 4.88 -7.39
C ARG A 49 6.47 5.72 -6.30
N ASP A 50 7.44 6.53 -6.68
CA ASP A 50 8.17 7.39 -5.75
C ASP A 50 7.28 8.45 -5.10
N ASP A 51 6.36 9.06 -5.85
CA ASP A 51 5.42 10.04 -5.31
C ASP A 51 4.47 9.41 -4.29
N VAL A 52 3.95 8.22 -4.62
CA VAL A 52 3.09 7.43 -3.73
C VAL A 52 3.85 7.05 -2.45
N ILE A 53 5.11 6.59 -2.58
CA ILE A 53 5.96 6.25 -1.43
C ILE A 53 6.18 7.49 -0.56
N ARG A 54 6.53 8.64 -1.15
CA ARG A 54 6.76 9.90 -0.41
C ARG A 54 5.51 10.32 0.36
N VAL A 55 4.32 10.21 -0.23
CA VAL A 55 3.08 10.61 0.46
C VAL A 55 2.77 9.70 1.64
N TYR A 56 2.92 8.38 1.50
CA TYR A 56 2.73 7.48 2.65
C TYR A 56 3.81 7.63 3.73
N LEU A 57 5.07 7.92 3.34
CA LEU A 57 6.13 8.24 4.31
C LEU A 57 5.79 9.51 5.12
N LEU A 58 5.28 10.55 4.47
CA LEU A 58 4.89 11.80 5.13
C LEU A 58 3.64 11.63 6.01
N ARG A 59 2.67 10.83 5.58
CA ARG A 59 1.46 10.51 6.37
C ARG A 59 1.79 9.67 7.59
N GLY A 60 2.78 8.79 7.50
CA GLY A 60 3.12 7.84 8.55
C GLY A 60 2.13 6.67 8.65
N PRO A 61 2.29 5.80 9.67
CA PRO A 61 1.48 4.60 9.82
C PRO A 61 0.02 4.92 10.16
N CYS A 62 -0.91 4.17 9.56
CA CYS A 62 -2.33 4.23 9.89
C CYS A 62 -2.59 3.63 11.28
N GLN A 63 -2.71 4.50 12.30
CA GLN A 63 -2.91 4.12 13.70
C GLN A 63 -4.20 4.74 14.25
N PRO A 64 -5.38 4.19 13.91
CA PRO A 64 -6.65 4.74 14.36
C PRO A 64 -6.76 4.77 15.90
N THR A 65 -7.29 5.86 16.44
CA THR A 65 -7.49 6.06 17.87
C THR A 65 -8.96 6.26 18.19
N GLY A 66 -9.38 6.01 19.44
CA GLY A 66 -10.78 6.17 19.86
C GLY A 66 -11.74 5.07 19.40
N ILE A 67 -11.24 4.01 18.77
CA ILE A 67 -12.04 2.88 18.31
C ILE A 67 -12.05 1.73 19.33
N LYS A 68 -13.12 0.93 19.31
CA LYS A 68 -13.17 -0.35 20.03
C LYS A 68 -12.62 -1.44 19.14
N TYR A 69 -11.49 -2.03 19.53
CA TYR A 69 -10.90 -3.14 18.80
C TYR A 69 -11.74 -4.42 19.00
N PRO A 70 -12.22 -5.03 17.91
CA PRO A 70 -13.01 -6.25 17.97
C PRO A 70 -12.18 -7.39 18.59
N GLN A 71 -12.89 -8.26 19.30
CA GLN A 71 -12.31 -9.39 20.01
C GLN A 71 -12.68 -10.66 19.25
N SER A 72 -11.68 -11.43 18.85
CA SER A 72 -11.89 -12.70 18.14
C SER A 72 -11.45 -13.88 19.01
N THR A 73 -12.16 -14.99 18.86
CA THR A 73 -11.75 -16.29 19.41
C THR A 73 -10.76 -16.91 18.44
N PHE A 74 -9.49 -17.03 18.84
CA PHE A 74 -8.51 -17.76 18.04
C PHE A 74 -8.42 -19.21 18.54
N GLN A 75 -8.71 -20.18 17.66
CA GLN A 75 -8.65 -21.62 17.95
C GLN A 75 -9.46 -22.05 19.20
N CYS A 76 -10.58 -21.36 19.49
CA CYS A 76 -11.50 -21.68 20.59
C CYS A 76 -10.91 -21.72 22.01
N LYS A 77 -9.72 -21.13 22.25
CA LYS A 77 -9.04 -21.22 23.56
C LYS A 77 -8.90 -19.89 24.28
N GLU A 78 -8.69 -18.79 23.55
CA GLU A 78 -8.47 -17.48 24.16
C GLU A 78 -9.14 -16.37 23.32
N LEU A 79 -9.74 -15.43 24.03
CA LEU A 79 -10.22 -14.18 23.45
C LEU A 79 -9.03 -13.25 23.22
N ARG A 80 -8.84 -12.83 21.97
CA ARG A 80 -7.72 -11.99 21.56
C ARG A 80 -8.24 -10.74 20.89
N LYS A 81 -7.59 -9.62 21.17
CA LYS A 81 -7.86 -8.33 20.55
C LYS A 81 -6.55 -7.60 20.30
N PHE A 82 -6.57 -6.72 19.32
CA PHE A 82 -5.49 -5.76 19.14
C PHE A 82 -5.36 -4.88 20.40
N LYS A 83 -4.12 -4.63 20.82
CA LYS A 83 -3.76 -3.80 21.97
C LYS A 83 -3.23 -2.46 21.46
N LYS A 84 -3.94 -1.37 21.73
CA LYS A 84 -3.54 -0.01 21.30
C LYS A 84 -2.14 0.35 21.81
N GLU A 85 -1.77 -0.18 22.98
CA GLU A 85 -0.48 0.03 23.63
C GLU A 85 0.70 -0.38 22.73
N TRP A 86 0.46 -1.22 21.71
CA TRP A 86 1.49 -1.54 20.72
C TRP A 86 1.90 -0.34 19.86
N TYR A 87 1.03 0.65 19.62
CA TYR A 87 1.46 1.87 18.92
C TYR A 87 2.46 2.68 19.73
N ASP A 88 2.39 2.62 21.05
CA ASP A 88 3.26 3.39 21.95
C ASP A 88 4.62 2.70 22.19
N ARG A 89 4.73 1.41 21.86
CA ARG A 89 5.99 0.66 21.94
C ARG A 89 7.00 1.19 20.92
N LYS A 90 8.21 1.51 21.38
CA LYS A 90 9.27 2.07 20.53
C LYS A 90 9.57 1.18 19.33
N GLU A 91 9.46 -0.13 19.50
CA GLU A 91 9.72 -1.13 18.48
C GLU A 91 8.71 -1.08 17.33
N TYR A 92 7.49 -0.61 17.57
CA TYR A 92 6.35 -0.74 16.64
C TYR A 92 5.79 0.62 16.17
N LYS A 93 6.02 1.67 16.95
CA LYS A 93 5.48 3.02 16.75
C LYS A 93 5.64 3.55 15.32
N GLY A 94 6.78 3.27 14.67
CA GLY A 94 7.12 3.82 13.35
C GLY A 94 6.54 3.07 12.15
N TRP A 95 5.97 1.88 12.32
CA TRP A 95 5.59 1.04 11.18
C TRP A 95 4.34 0.20 11.36
N LEU A 96 3.87 -0.01 12.60
CA LEU A 96 2.70 -0.82 12.88
C LEU A 96 1.43 -0.07 12.48
N GLU A 97 0.66 -0.66 11.58
CA GLU A 97 -0.62 -0.13 11.11
C GLU A 97 -1.76 -1.07 11.48
N TYR A 98 -2.96 -0.53 11.66
CA TYR A 98 -4.18 -1.32 11.85
C TYR A 98 -5.25 -0.90 10.86
N SER A 99 -5.87 -1.89 10.21
CA SER A 99 -7.05 -1.70 9.39
C SER A 99 -8.29 -1.97 10.23
N ILE A 100 -9.20 -0.99 10.28
CA ILE A 100 -10.51 -1.18 10.90
C ILE A 100 -11.35 -2.12 10.04
N LYS A 101 -11.25 -1.98 8.71
CA LYS A 101 -12.05 -2.74 7.74
C LYS A 101 -11.78 -4.24 7.79
N SER A 102 -10.52 -4.63 7.94
CA SER A 102 -10.11 -6.04 7.94
C SER A 102 -9.75 -6.58 9.33
N GLU A 103 -9.79 -5.73 10.35
CA GLU A 103 -9.46 -6.02 11.75
C GLU A 103 -8.06 -6.63 11.93
N ARG A 104 -7.11 -6.22 11.08
CA ARG A 104 -5.77 -6.80 10.95
C ARG A 104 -4.69 -5.75 11.02
N VAL A 105 -3.49 -6.20 11.36
CA VAL A 105 -2.28 -5.38 11.42
C VAL A 105 -1.49 -5.51 10.13
N PHE A 106 -0.96 -4.38 9.68
CA PHE A 106 -0.10 -4.25 8.53
C PHE A 106 1.23 -3.59 8.92
N CYS A 107 2.19 -3.62 7.99
CA CYS A 107 3.51 -3.04 8.17
C CYS A 107 3.77 -1.98 7.09
N LEU A 108 3.84 -0.70 7.49
CA LEU A 108 4.07 0.41 6.55
C LEU A 108 5.41 0.26 5.84
N CYS A 109 6.50 0.02 6.58
CA CYS A 109 7.83 -0.14 5.98
C CYS A 109 7.88 -1.30 4.98
N CYS A 110 7.18 -2.39 5.29
CA CYS A 110 7.08 -3.54 4.40
C CYS A 110 6.36 -3.15 3.11
N TYR A 111 5.28 -2.35 3.21
CA TYR A 111 4.48 -1.88 2.08
C TYR A 111 5.29 -0.98 1.14
N LEU A 112 6.05 -0.05 1.72
CA LEU A 112 6.82 0.94 0.96
C LEU A 112 8.06 0.31 0.29
N PHE A 113 8.75 -0.58 0.98
CA PHE A 113 10.06 -1.08 0.56
C PHE A 113 10.04 -2.56 0.21
N ARG A 114 8.91 -3.07 -0.29
CA ARG A 114 8.81 -4.47 -0.72
C ARG A 114 9.92 -4.76 -1.73
N SER A 115 10.84 -5.65 -1.36
CA SER A 115 11.83 -6.20 -2.28
C SER A 115 11.12 -7.05 -3.32
N GLU A 116 11.42 -6.83 -4.60
CA GLU A 116 10.99 -7.74 -5.68
C GLU A 116 11.66 -9.13 -5.54
N PHE A 117 12.68 -9.23 -4.71
CA PHE A 117 13.39 -10.48 -4.41
C PHE A 117 12.85 -11.11 -3.12
N GLY A 118 11.95 -12.07 -3.29
CA GLY A 118 11.86 -13.29 -2.48
C GLY A 118 11.66 -13.12 -0.97
N ASP A 119 10.68 -12.34 -0.52
CA ASP A 119 10.33 -12.34 0.91
C ASP A 119 8.89 -12.78 1.16
N HIS A 120 8.72 -13.81 1.99
CA HIS A 120 7.44 -14.40 2.39
C HIS A 120 6.61 -13.49 3.32
N ARG A 121 6.79 -12.18 3.21
CA ARG A 121 6.17 -11.14 4.06
C ARG A 121 4.80 -10.68 3.57
N ASP A 122 4.21 -11.41 2.62
CA ASP A 122 2.87 -11.15 2.08
C ASP A 122 1.80 -11.09 3.18
N THR A 123 2.00 -11.77 4.31
CA THR A 123 1.07 -11.74 5.45
C THR A 123 0.85 -10.35 6.02
N PHE A 124 1.90 -9.54 6.25
CA PHE A 124 1.75 -8.18 6.81
C PHE A 124 1.47 -7.11 5.74
N LEU A 125 1.47 -7.52 4.47
CA LEU A 125 1.39 -6.64 3.31
C LEU A 125 0.03 -6.70 2.63
N LEU A 126 -0.39 -7.91 2.28
CA LEU A 126 -1.58 -8.16 1.47
C LEU A 126 -2.76 -8.54 2.37
N ASN A 127 -2.53 -9.51 3.25
CA ASN A 127 -3.63 -10.12 3.98
C ASN A 127 -3.83 -9.47 5.35
N GLY A 128 -2.79 -8.84 5.90
CA GLY A 128 -2.75 -8.42 7.29
C GLY A 128 -2.63 -9.59 8.28
N TYR A 129 -2.07 -9.31 9.44
CA TYR A 129 -1.88 -10.26 10.53
C TYR A 129 -3.00 -10.12 11.58
N ASN A 130 -3.56 -11.22 12.05
CA ASN A 130 -4.54 -11.25 13.17
C ASN A 130 -4.22 -12.26 14.27
N ASN A 131 -3.06 -12.93 14.22
CA ASN A 131 -2.72 -13.95 15.20
C ASN A 131 -1.98 -13.33 16.40
N TRP A 132 -2.71 -12.67 17.29
CA TRP A 132 -2.17 -11.99 18.46
C TRP A 132 -1.68 -12.97 19.56
N LYS A 133 -0.64 -13.79 19.30
CA LYS A 133 -0.13 -14.74 20.30
C LYS A 133 0.76 -14.04 21.32
N LYS A 134 0.39 -14.13 22.61
CA LYS A 134 1.21 -13.75 23.78
C LYS A 134 1.97 -12.43 23.64
N SER A 135 1.26 -11.32 23.47
CA SER A 135 1.73 -10.04 24.01
C SER A 135 1.20 -9.94 25.43
N THR A 136 1.86 -10.61 26.36
CA THR A 136 1.64 -10.37 27.80
C THR A 136 1.98 -8.92 28.10
#